data_AF-A0A7V9ZUN2-F1
#
_entry.id   AF-A0A7V9ZUN2-F1
#
_cell.length_a   1.000
_cell.length_b   1.000
_cell.length_c   1.000
_cell.angle_alpha   90.00
_cell.angle_beta   90.00
_cell.angle_gamma   90.00
#
_symmetry.space_group_name_H-M   'P 1'
#
loop_
_entity.id
_entity.type
_entity.pdbx_description
1 polymer ?
#
loop_
_entity_poly.entity_id
_entity_poly.type
_entity_poly.pdbx_seq_one_letter_code
_entity_poly.pdbx_strand_id
1 'polypeptide(L)'
;SEDELKAARAAFDQQPAPEYATADPGLVVIRSSGGGEGETVTDRPGRRSTLLVDADELTVTEFFYGPGERGANLHVHHHHADGFLVVEGEFTFAFRDGPLVLPAGTLVLFPPGVVHGFDNDSGENARCFNFHMPASGFADYIRGRNPDFDQHDPPADGGLDPAAMILTRLSE
;
A
#
# COMPACT_ATOMS: atom_id res chain seq x y z
N SER A 1 -17.94 -21.38 17.58
CA SER A 1 -19.31 -21.42 18.13
C SER A 1 -19.92 -20.02 18.07
N GLU A 2 -21.23 -19.86 18.30
CA GLU A 2 -21.83 -18.52 18.45
C GLU A 2 -21.16 -17.71 19.57
N ASP A 3 -20.71 -18.37 20.64
CA ASP A 3 -20.00 -17.73 21.74
C ASP A 3 -18.62 -17.19 21.34
N GLU A 4 -17.89 -17.91 20.47
CA GLU A 4 -16.61 -17.43 19.93
C GLU A 4 -16.79 -16.23 18.98
N LEU A 5 -17.84 -16.24 18.15
CA LEU A 5 -18.18 -15.11 17.29
C LEU A 5 -18.59 -13.88 18.11
N LYS A 6 -19.35 -14.09 19.19
CA LYS A 6 -19.76 -13.03 20.10
C LYS A 6 -18.57 -12.45 20.87
N ALA A 7 -17.64 -13.31 21.32
CA ALA A 7 -16.40 -12.89 21.95
C ALA A 7 -15.49 -12.12 20.98
N ALA A 8 -15.35 -12.57 19.74
CA ALA A 8 -14.58 -11.88 18.70
C ALA A 8 -15.18 -10.52 18.34
N ARG A 9 -16.52 -10.42 18.22
CA ARG A 9 -17.24 -9.15 18.02
C ARG A 9 -17.02 -8.20 19.20
N ALA A 10 -17.18 -8.71 20.42
CA ALA A 10 -16.97 -7.93 21.62
C ALA A 10 -15.50 -7.52 21.82
N ALA A 11 -14.54 -8.19 21.19
CA ALA A 11 -13.13 -7.81 21.18
C ALA A 11 -12.80 -6.77 20.09
N PHE A 12 -13.44 -6.85 18.93
CA PHE A 12 -13.34 -5.85 17.86
C PHE A 12 -13.86 -4.47 18.33
N ASP A 13 -14.92 -4.45 19.12
CA ASP A 13 -15.55 -3.23 19.65
C ASP A 13 -14.79 -2.59 20.85
N GLN A 14 -13.62 -3.11 21.26
CA GLN A 14 -12.90 -2.67 22.48
C GLN A 14 -11.94 -1.51 22.29
N GLN A 15 -11.71 -1.08 21.05
CA GLN A 15 -10.97 0.17 20.85
C GLN A 15 -11.97 1.31 20.86
N PRO A 16 -11.81 2.31 21.75
CA PRO A 16 -12.62 3.52 21.65
C PRO A 16 -12.43 4.06 20.24
N ALA A 17 -13.55 4.44 19.61
CA ALA A 17 -13.51 5.06 18.31
C ALA A 17 -12.50 6.22 18.39
N PRO A 18 -11.52 6.30 17.48
CA PRO A 18 -10.52 7.37 17.50
C PRO A 18 -11.21 8.74 17.55
N GLU A 19 -10.55 9.80 18.03
CA GLU A 19 -11.19 11.12 18.17
C GLU A 19 -11.79 11.68 16.87
N TYR A 20 -11.31 11.21 15.71
CA TYR A 20 -11.86 11.55 14.39
C TYR A 20 -12.97 10.60 13.90
N ALA A 21 -13.19 9.47 14.58
CA ALA A 21 -14.24 8.53 14.27
C ALA A 21 -15.57 9.09 14.76
N THR A 22 -16.35 9.51 13.78
CA THR A 22 -17.71 9.99 13.95
C THR A 22 -18.69 8.82 14.10
N ALA A 23 -19.68 8.97 14.97
CA ALA A 23 -20.84 8.08 15.02
C ALA A 23 -21.87 8.37 13.91
N ASP A 24 -21.64 9.40 13.10
CA ASP A 24 -22.46 9.72 11.92
C ASP A 24 -22.02 8.87 10.73
N PRO A 25 -22.76 7.82 10.35
CA PRO A 25 -22.42 7.00 9.18
C PRO A 25 -22.48 7.78 7.86
N GLY A 26 -22.99 9.02 7.85
CA GLY A 26 -22.99 9.93 6.72
C GLY A 26 -21.81 10.90 6.67
N LEU A 27 -20.98 10.99 7.71
CA LEU A 27 -19.82 11.88 7.70
C LEU A 27 -18.66 11.23 6.94
N VAL A 28 -18.41 11.75 5.74
CA VAL A 28 -17.23 11.39 4.93
C VAL A 28 -16.08 12.30 5.34
N VAL A 29 -15.11 11.77 6.11
CA VAL A 29 -13.85 12.47 6.38
C VAL A 29 -12.90 12.20 5.21
N ILE A 30 -12.76 13.17 4.30
CA ILE A 30 -11.74 13.12 3.25
C ILE A 30 -10.47 13.75 3.83
N ARG A 31 -9.54 12.91 4.29
CA ARG A 31 -8.17 13.36 4.59
C ARG A 31 -7.43 13.44 3.27
N SER A 32 -7.45 14.60 2.61
CA SER A 32 -6.65 14.81 1.41
C SER A 32 -5.41 15.63 1.69
N SER A 33 -4.28 15.21 1.14
CA SER A 33 -3.09 16.05 1.02
C SER A 33 -3.29 17.03 -0.16
N GLY A 34 -2.97 18.31 0.03
CA GLY A 34 -2.89 19.27 -1.10
C GLY A 34 -4.21 19.71 -1.78
N GLY A 35 -5.39 19.29 -1.31
CA GLY A 35 -6.69 19.68 -1.89
C GLY A 35 -7.38 18.54 -2.64
N GLY A 36 -8.15 18.84 -3.69
CA GLY A 36 -8.93 17.85 -4.45
C GLY A 36 -8.09 16.93 -5.35
N GLU A 37 -6.83 17.29 -5.63
CA GLU A 37 -5.95 16.59 -6.58
C GLU A 37 -4.77 15.86 -5.92
N GLY A 38 -4.56 15.99 -4.61
CA GLY A 38 -3.39 15.44 -3.93
C GLY A 38 -2.19 16.40 -3.84
N GLU A 39 -1.14 15.95 -3.18
CA GLU A 39 0.18 16.59 -3.15
C GLU A 39 1.12 15.83 -4.10
N THR A 40 1.63 16.50 -5.13
CA THR A 40 2.66 15.91 -6.00
C THR A 40 4.01 15.89 -5.28
N VAL A 41 4.50 14.71 -4.94
CA VAL A 41 5.76 14.51 -4.21
C VAL A 41 6.93 14.27 -5.17
N THR A 42 6.68 13.56 -6.27
CA THR A 42 7.65 13.35 -7.34
C THR A 42 7.01 13.69 -8.67
N ASP A 43 7.71 14.46 -9.50
CA ASP A 43 7.32 14.75 -10.88
C ASP A 43 8.55 14.86 -11.78
N ARG A 44 8.79 13.84 -12.59
CA ARG A 44 9.85 13.80 -13.58
C ARG A 44 9.43 12.94 -14.78
N PRO A 45 10.15 13.00 -15.93
CA PRO A 45 9.88 12.12 -17.05
C PRO A 45 9.82 10.65 -16.60
N GLY A 46 8.72 9.97 -16.92
CA GLY A 46 8.48 8.56 -16.61
C GLY A 46 8.09 8.25 -15.16
N ARG A 47 8.01 9.23 -14.25
CA ARG A 47 7.68 8.96 -12.84
C ARG A 47 6.93 10.12 -12.20
N ARG A 48 5.75 9.83 -11.69
CA ARG A 48 4.98 10.75 -10.85
C ARG A 48 4.42 10.01 -9.64
N SER A 49 4.52 10.64 -8.48
CA SER A 49 3.91 10.17 -7.24
C SER A 49 3.08 11.29 -6.64
N THR A 50 1.78 11.03 -6.48
CA THR A 50 0.82 11.99 -5.91
C THR A 50 0.26 11.41 -4.63
N LEU A 51 0.62 12.01 -3.49
CA LEU A 51 0.06 11.67 -2.19
C LEU A 51 -1.40 12.15 -2.16
N LEU A 52 -2.33 11.24 -1.90
CA LEU A 52 -3.77 11.51 -1.88
C LEU A 52 -4.31 11.58 -0.46
N VAL A 53 -3.83 10.71 0.42
CA VAL A 53 -4.25 10.64 1.83
C VAL A 53 -3.02 10.58 2.71
N ASP A 54 -3.00 11.43 3.74
CA ASP A 54 -1.98 11.50 4.79
C ASP A 54 -2.71 11.49 6.15
N ALA A 55 -2.86 10.29 6.71
CA ALA A 55 -3.54 10.04 7.99
C ALA A 55 -2.79 8.94 8.74
N ASP A 56 -2.93 8.86 10.06
CA ASP A 56 -2.19 7.88 10.87
C ASP A 56 -2.55 6.43 10.50
N GLU A 57 -3.80 6.20 10.10
CA GLU A 57 -4.35 4.89 9.77
C GLU A 57 -3.99 4.42 8.37
N LEU A 58 -3.77 5.37 7.46
CA LEU A 58 -3.68 5.09 6.04
C LEU A 58 -2.93 6.21 5.33
N THR A 59 -1.91 5.82 4.57
CA THR A 59 -1.41 6.65 3.48
C THR A 59 -1.88 6.06 2.16
N VAL A 60 -2.41 6.91 1.26
CA VAL A 60 -2.72 6.54 -0.12
C VAL A 60 -1.90 7.40 -1.06
N THR A 61 -1.16 6.76 -1.96
CA THR A 61 -0.38 7.44 -2.99
C THR A 61 -0.73 6.89 -4.37
N GLU A 62 -1.02 7.75 -5.33
CA GLU A 62 -1.06 7.37 -6.74
C GLU A 62 0.37 7.34 -7.30
N PHE A 63 0.74 6.20 -7.90
CA PHE A 63 1.97 6.05 -8.64
C PHE A 63 1.68 5.97 -10.14
N PHE A 64 2.41 6.77 -10.92
CA PHE A 64 2.51 6.67 -12.37
C PHE A 64 3.95 6.32 -12.76
N TYR A 65 4.10 5.24 -13.51
CA TYR A 65 5.38 4.68 -13.92
C TYR A 65 5.38 4.51 -15.45
N GLY A 66 6.34 5.13 -16.11
CA GLY A 66 6.58 4.95 -17.54
C GLY A 66 7.27 3.62 -17.85
N PRO A 67 7.54 3.34 -19.13
CA PRO A 67 8.16 2.09 -19.56
C PRO A 67 9.51 1.84 -18.89
N GLY A 68 9.71 0.65 -18.31
CA GLY A 68 10.96 0.26 -17.65
C GLY A 68 11.27 0.99 -16.33
N GLU A 69 10.34 1.78 -15.80
CA GLU A 69 10.55 2.58 -14.60
C GLU A 69 10.69 1.68 -13.36
N ARG A 70 11.76 1.92 -12.57
CA ARG A 70 12.13 1.09 -11.42
C ARG A 70 11.44 1.55 -10.13
N GLY A 71 10.83 0.64 -9.40
CA GLY A 71 10.18 0.93 -8.12
C GLY A 71 11.09 0.64 -6.93
N ALA A 72 10.52 0.01 -5.91
CA ALA A 72 11.28 -0.40 -4.73
C ALA A 72 11.96 -1.76 -4.97
N ASN A 73 13.25 -1.84 -4.63
CA ASN A 73 13.96 -3.12 -4.54
C ASN A 73 13.28 -4.03 -3.49
N LEU A 74 13.62 -5.32 -3.49
CA LEU A 74 13.13 -6.25 -2.46
C LEU A 74 13.38 -5.68 -1.06
N HIS A 75 12.31 -5.59 -0.27
CA HIS A 75 12.31 -5.09 1.09
C HIS A 75 11.22 -5.77 1.92
N VAL A 76 11.20 -5.48 3.22
CA VAL A 76 10.18 -5.95 4.15
C VAL A 76 9.71 -4.80 5.05
N HIS A 77 8.43 -4.83 5.39
CA HIS A 77 7.81 -4.01 6.42
C HIS A 77 7.46 -4.90 7.63
N HIS A 78 7.73 -4.45 8.86
CA HIS A 78 7.50 -5.23 10.07
C HIS A 78 6.24 -4.82 10.83
N HIS A 79 5.72 -3.61 10.58
CA HIS A 79 4.69 -3.00 11.40
C HIS A 79 3.43 -2.62 10.65
N HIS A 80 3.42 -2.70 9.31
CA HIS A 80 2.26 -2.38 8.50
C HIS A 80 2.14 -3.26 7.26
N ALA A 81 0.92 -3.32 6.72
CA ALA A 81 0.67 -3.90 5.42
C ALA A 81 0.94 -2.87 4.31
N ASP A 82 1.51 -3.34 3.20
CA ASP A 82 1.65 -2.58 1.97
C ASP A 82 0.73 -3.17 0.90
N GLY A 83 0.01 -2.33 0.16
CA GLY A 83 -1.00 -2.75 -0.80
C GLY A 83 -0.93 -1.95 -2.10
N PHE A 84 -1.35 -2.58 -3.18
CA PHE A 84 -1.40 -1.97 -4.51
C PHE A 84 -2.69 -2.35 -5.22
N LEU A 85 -3.41 -1.35 -5.73
CA LEU A 85 -4.47 -1.52 -6.72
C LEU A 85 -3.96 -1.01 -8.06
N VAL A 86 -3.67 -1.91 -8.98
CA VAL A 86 -3.26 -1.55 -10.35
C VAL A 86 -4.50 -1.09 -11.11
N VAL A 87 -4.45 0.10 -11.70
CA VAL A 87 -5.60 0.74 -12.38
C VAL A 87 -5.33 1.00 -13.87
N GLU A 88 -4.08 1.00 -14.29
CA GLU A 88 -3.67 1.15 -15.70
C GLU A 88 -2.40 0.34 -15.94
N GLY A 89 -2.26 -0.27 -17.12
CA GLY A 89 -1.09 -1.07 -17.47
C GLY A 89 -0.89 -2.30 -16.59
N GLU A 90 0.37 -2.61 -16.28
CA GLU A 90 0.77 -3.72 -15.41
C GLU A 90 2.01 -3.36 -14.57
N PHE A 91 2.09 -3.92 -13.37
CA PHE A 91 3.28 -3.87 -12.52
C PHE A 91 3.86 -5.26 -12.36
N THR A 92 5.18 -5.35 -12.31
CA THR A 92 5.90 -6.58 -11.98
C THR A 92 6.29 -6.53 -10.52
N PHE A 93 5.76 -7.46 -9.72
CA PHE A 93 6.11 -7.60 -8.31
C PHE A 93 7.12 -8.73 -8.14
N ALA A 94 8.24 -8.45 -7.48
CA ALA A 94 9.31 -9.40 -7.23
C ALA A 94 9.13 -10.06 -5.86
N PHE A 95 9.32 -11.37 -5.81
CA PHE A 95 9.32 -12.19 -4.59
C PHE A 95 10.50 -13.15 -4.62
N ARG A 96 10.77 -13.83 -3.49
CA ARG A 96 11.82 -14.86 -3.39
C ARG A 96 11.61 -16.03 -4.37
N ASP A 97 10.35 -16.35 -4.71
CA ASP A 97 9.97 -17.48 -5.54
C ASP A 97 9.80 -17.11 -7.03
N GLY A 98 10.08 -15.85 -7.38
CA GLY A 98 9.99 -15.31 -8.74
C GLY A 98 9.03 -14.13 -8.86
N PRO A 99 9.08 -13.40 -9.98
CA PRO A 99 8.22 -12.24 -10.20
C PRO A 99 6.81 -12.64 -10.65
N LEU A 100 5.83 -11.79 -10.33
CA LEU A 100 4.46 -11.85 -10.82
C LEU A 100 4.09 -10.55 -11.53
N VAL A 101 3.54 -10.67 -12.74
CA VAL A 101 3.00 -9.53 -13.49
C VAL A 101 1.53 -9.38 -13.15
N LEU A 102 1.15 -8.22 -12.60
CA LEU A 102 -0.20 -7.91 -12.14
C LEU A 102 -0.80 -6.79 -13.01
N PRO A 103 -1.80 -7.09 -13.85
CA PRO A 103 -2.40 -6.10 -14.74
C PRO A 103 -3.47 -5.24 -14.02
N ALA A 104 -3.91 -4.17 -14.68
CA ALA A 104 -5.01 -3.30 -14.26
C ALA A 104 -6.27 -4.07 -13.87
N GLY A 105 -6.85 -3.71 -12.72
CA GLY A 105 -7.94 -4.43 -12.05
C GLY A 105 -7.45 -5.42 -10.97
N THR A 106 -6.17 -5.43 -10.61
CA THR A 106 -5.62 -6.32 -9.57
C THR A 106 -5.39 -5.55 -8.28
N LEU A 107 -5.95 -6.05 -7.17
CA LEU A 107 -5.57 -5.66 -5.82
C LEU A 107 -4.62 -6.72 -5.25
N VAL A 108 -3.47 -6.30 -4.76
CA VAL A 108 -2.52 -7.11 -3.99
C VAL A 108 -2.24 -6.45 -2.64
N LEU A 109 -2.18 -7.23 -1.57
CA LEU A 109 -1.83 -6.79 -0.22
C LEU A 109 -0.75 -7.71 0.36
N PHE A 110 0.28 -7.10 0.91
CA PHE A 110 1.42 -7.73 1.57
C PHE A 110 1.29 -7.51 3.08
N PRO A 111 0.94 -8.55 3.86
CA PRO A 111 1.02 -8.48 5.31
C PRO A 111 2.45 -8.20 5.80
N PRO A 112 2.62 -7.68 7.04
CA PRO A 112 3.94 -7.52 7.64
C PRO A 112 4.77 -8.81 7.56
N GLY A 113 6.04 -8.66 7.20
CA GLY A 113 6.99 -9.76 7.05
C GLY A 113 7.08 -10.36 5.65
N VAL A 114 6.14 -10.09 4.73
CA VAL A 114 6.25 -10.56 3.33
C VAL A 114 7.29 -9.72 2.60
N VAL A 115 8.36 -10.37 2.13
CA VAL A 115 9.39 -9.71 1.30
C VAL A 115 8.85 -9.47 -0.10
N HIS A 116 8.89 -8.23 -0.56
CA HIS A 116 8.41 -7.86 -1.88
C HIS A 116 9.18 -6.67 -2.45
N GLY A 117 9.10 -6.50 -3.76
CA GLY A 117 9.57 -5.34 -4.50
C GLY A 117 8.69 -5.17 -5.74
N PHE A 118 8.82 -4.05 -6.44
CA PHE A 118 7.99 -3.82 -7.62
C PHE A 118 8.64 -2.88 -8.62
N ASP A 119 8.29 -3.06 -9.88
CA ASP A 119 8.73 -2.27 -11.02
C ASP A 119 7.62 -2.17 -12.08
N ASN A 120 7.80 -1.28 -13.05
CA ASN A 120 7.12 -1.40 -14.35
C ASN A 120 8.14 -1.94 -15.39
N ASP A 121 8.26 -3.26 -15.49
CA ASP A 121 9.15 -3.90 -16.48
C ASP A 121 8.57 -3.93 -17.91
N SER A 122 7.36 -3.39 -18.10
CA SER A 122 6.68 -3.38 -19.40
C SER A 122 7.20 -2.26 -20.32
N GLY A 123 6.80 -2.33 -21.60
CA GLY A 123 7.03 -1.29 -22.59
C GLY A 123 6.00 -0.14 -22.56
N GLU A 124 5.01 -0.20 -21.65
CA GLU A 124 3.86 0.71 -21.60
C GLU A 124 3.82 1.48 -20.27
N ASN A 125 2.96 2.49 -20.19
CA ASN A 125 2.71 3.19 -18.93
C ASN A 125 1.87 2.32 -17.98
N ALA A 126 2.12 2.46 -16.68
CA ALA A 126 1.35 1.80 -15.63
C ALA A 126 0.98 2.78 -14.50
N ARG A 127 -0.17 2.55 -13.88
CA ARG A 127 -0.63 3.29 -12.70
C ARG A 127 -1.21 2.37 -11.64
N CYS A 128 -0.93 2.71 -10.38
CA CYS A 128 -1.54 2.05 -9.23
C CYS A 128 -1.82 3.03 -8.10
N PHE A 129 -2.76 2.68 -7.24
CA PHE A 129 -2.87 3.25 -5.91
C PHE A 129 -2.12 2.35 -4.94
N ASN A 130 -1.22 2.94 -4.17
CA ASN A 130 -0.44 2.29 -3.13
C ASN A 130 -1.00 2.67 -1.75
N PHE A 131 -1.02 1.71 -0.83
CA PHE A 131 -1.66 1.81 0.48
C PHE A 131 -0.72 1.32 1.57
N HIS A 132 -0.40 2.17 2.54
CA HIS A 132 0.31 1.74 3.76
C HIS A 132 -0.65 1.77 4.95
N MET A 133 -0.84 0.63 5.62
CA MET A 133 -1.86 0.42 6.67
C MET A 133 -1.31 -0.34 7.89
N PRO A 134 -1.12 0.31 9.06
CA PRO A 134 -1.22 1.75 9.28
C PRO A 134 -0.21 2.54 8.44
N ALA A 135 -0.35 3.86 8.37
CA ALA A 135 0.48 4.70 7.51
C ALA A 135 1.99 4.59 7.80
N SER A 136 2.36 4.33 9.06
CA SER A 136 3.75 4.13 9.51
C SER A 136 4.73 5.22 9.06
N GLY A 137 4.24 6.44 8.84
CA GLY A 137 5.05 7.57 8.39
C GLY A 137 5.46 7.53 6.91
N PHE A 138 4.78 6.74 6.05
CA PHE A 138 5.11 6.63 4.63
C PHE A 138 5.06 7.98 3.89
N ALA A 139 4.07 8.82 4.20
CA ALA A 139 3.96 10.16 3.61
C ALA A 139 5.23 11.01 3.85
N ASP A 140 5.81 10.94 5.05
CA ASP A 140 7.06 11.62 5.35
C ASP A 140 8.28 10.95 4.71
N TYR A 141 8.25 9.63 4.57
CA TYR A 141 9.30 8.89 3.87
C TYR A 141 9.41 9.31 2.42
N ILE A 142 8.30 9.33 1.67
CA ILE A 142 8.33 9.70 0.25
C ILE A 142 8.65 11.19 0.04
N ARG A 143 8.40 12.04 1.04
CA ARG A 143 8.85 13.45 1.06
C ARG A 143 10.34 13.61 1.42
N GLY A 144 11.03 12.53 1.80
CA GLY A 144 12.42 12.55 2.23
C GLY A 144 12.64 13.09 3.65
N ARG A 145 11.60 13.06 4.50
CA ARG A 145 11.62 13.56 5.88
C ARG A 145 11.69 12.46 6.94
N ASN A 146 11.52 11.19 6.55
CA ASN A 146 11.58 10.05 7.45
C ASN A 146 12.55 8.97 6.90
N PRO A 147 13.86 9.04 7.22
CA PRO A 147 14.82 8.01 6.80
C PRO A 147 14.67 6.69 7.56
N ASP A 148 13.98 6.70 8.70
CA ASP A 148 13.78 5.53 9.58
C ASP A 148 12.42 4.85 9.30
N PHE A 149 11.88 5.02 8.10
CA PHE A 149 10.66 4.34 7.68
C PHE A 149 10.81 2.82 7.83
N ASP A 150 9.71 2.14 8.14
CA ASP A 150 9.63 0.68 8.35
C ASP A 150 9.83 -0.08 7.03
N GLN A 151 10.93 0.15 6.33
CA GLN A 151 11.34 -0.51 5.10
C GLN A 151 12.76 -1.01 5.29
N HIS A 152 12.91 -2.32 5.39
CA HIS A 152 14.18 -2.97 5.72
C HIS A 152 14.63 -3.93 4.62
N ASP A 153 15.93 -4.23 4.60
CA ASP A 153 16.46 -5.27 3.73
C ASP A 153 15.79 -6.63 4.01
N PRO A 154 15.65 -7.50 3.01
CA PRO A 154 15.11 -8.84 3.21
C PRO A 154 15.87 -9.59 4.31
N PRO A 155 15.18 -10.20 5.29
CA PRO A 155 15.84 -10.97 6.33
C PRO A 155 16.46 -12.24 5.74
N ALA A 156 17.48 -12.77 6.41
CA ALA A 156 18.26 -13.91 5.92
C ALA A 156 17.43 -15.22 5.77
N ASP A 157 16.31 -15.34 6.48
CA ASP A 157 15.37 -16.45 6.37
C ASP A 157 14.34 -16.27 5.23
N GLY A 158 14.42 -15.16 4.50
CA GLY A 158 13.55 -14.82 3.38
C GLY A 158 12.17 -14.27 3.79
N GLY A 159 11.94 -14.06 5.08
CA GLY A 159 10.70 -13.49 5.61
C GLY A 159 9.50 -14.43 5.52
N LEU A 160 8.31 -13.85 5.66
CA LEU A 160 7.04 -14.58 5.58
C LEU A 160 6.83 -15.14 4.17
N ASP A 161 6.19 -16.29 4.10
CA ASP A 161 5.86 -16.95 2.83
C ASP A 161 4.99 -16.02 1.96
N PRO A 162 5.36 -15.78 0.68
CA PRO A 162 4.54 -15.01 -0.25
C PRO A 162 3.11 -15.55 -0.40
N ALA A 163 2.86 -16.83 -0.12
CA ALA A 163 1.51 -17.41 -0.08
C ALA A 163 0.58 -16.74 0.94
N ALA A 164 1.10 -15.94 1.88
CA ALA A 164 0.33 -15.13 2.81
C ALA A 164 -0.26 -13.85 2.18
N MET A 165 0.17 -13.47 0.97
CA MET A 165 -0.35 -12.29 0.28
C MET A 165 -1.85 -12.47 -0.06
N ILE A 166 -2.59 -11.37 -0.07
CA ILE A 166 -3.97 -11.37 -0.56
C ILE A 166 -3.93 -10.81 -1.98
N LEU A 167 -4.38 -11.59 -2.94
CA LEU A 167 -4.42 -11.19 -4.35
C LEU A 167 -5.82 -11.43 -4.89
N THR A 168 -6.42 -10.41 -5.49
CA THR A 168 -7.73 -10.52 -6.14
C THR A 168 -7.80 -9.72 -7.43
N ARG A 169 -8.49 -10.27 -8.43
CA ARG A 169 -8.89 -9.55 -9.64
C ARG A 169 -10.28 -8.98 -9.41
N LEU A 170 -10.39 -7.67 -9.40
CA LEU A 170 -11.67 -6.99 -9.35
C LEU A 170 -12.34 -7.18 -10.71
N SER A 171 -13.54 -7.76 -10.71
CA SER A 171 -14.37 -7.83 -11.91
C SER A 171 -14.86 -6.43 -12.30
N GLU A 172 -14.89 -6.16 -13.60
CA GLU A 172 -15.56 -4.98 -14.17
C GLU A 172 -17.07 -4.96 -13.86
#